data_AF-A0A1L7NPY8-F1
#
_entry.id   AF-A0A1L7NPY8-F1
#
_cell.length_a   1.000
_cell.length_b   1.000
_cell.length_c   1.000
_cell.angle_alpha   90.00
_cell.angle_beta   90.00
_cell.angle_gamma   90.00
#
_symmetry.space_group_name_H-M   'P 1'
#
loop_
_entity.id
_entity.type
_entity.pdbx_description
1 polymer ?
#
loop_
_entity_poly.entity_id
_entity_poly.type
_entity_poly.pdbx_seq_one_letter_code
_entity_poly.pdbx_strand_id
1 'polypeptide(L)'
;MIEVSRFYREVRLFAVTEPSYSSLRQVVRTFPSERYDLTLVARRVYGDPEETLAIMAAAGLATVNSELIEQDLVLPTLEHLRYLKEKCGLSSVTRTVR
;
A
#
# COMPACT_ATOMS: atom_id res chain seq x y z
N MET A 1 -15.10 -2.85 9.12
CA MET A 1 -14.91 -3.75 7.95
C MET A 1 -15.06 -3.02 6.61
N ILE A 2 -16.02 -2.09 6.47
CA ILE A 2 -16.25 -1.36 5.20
C ILE A 2 -15.07 -0.45 4.79
N GLU A 3 -14.42 0.21 5.76
CA GLU A 3 -13.35 1.20 5.52
C GLU A 3 -12.10 0.56 4.91
N VAL A 4 -11.66 -0.59 5.45
CA VAL A 4 -10.51 -1.34 4.95
C VAL A 4 -10.75 -1.80 3.50
N SER A 5 -11.94 -2.31 3.20
CA SER A 5 -12.29 -2.72 1.83
C SER A 5 -12.34 -1.53 0.86
N ARG A 6 -12.81 -0.36 1.31
CA ARG A 6 -12.77 0.87 0.51
C ARG A 6 -11.34 1.28 0.21
N PHE A 7 -10.49 1.31 1.23
CA PHE A 7 -9.08 1.65 1.06
C PHE A 7 -8.35 0.69 0.13
N TYR A 8 -8.56 -0.62 0.29
CA TYR A 8 -8.00 -1.61 -0.62
C TYR A 8 -8.41 -1.33 -2.07
N ARG A 9 -9.69 -1.01 -2.30
CA ARG A 9 -10.20 -0.66 -3.63
C ARG A 9 -9.56 0.62 -4.19
N GLU A 10 -9.44 1.66 -3.37
CA GLU A 10 -8.85 2.94 -3.79
C GLU A 10 -7.37 2.78 -4.15
N VAL A 11 -6.59 2.04 -3.35
CA VAL A 11 -5.18 1.75 -3.66
C VAL A 11 -5.06 0.89 -4.91
N ARG A 12 -5.93 -0.12 -5.09
CA ARG A 12 -5.95 -0.93 -6.31
C ARG A 12 -6.27 -0.10 -7.54
N LEU A 13 -7.26 0.80 -7.44
CA LEU A 13 -7.64 1.70 -8.51
C LEU A 13 -6.45 2.60 -8.87
N PHE A 14 -5.84 3.24 -7.86
CA PHE A 14 -4.65 4.07 -8.02
C PHE A 14 -3.53 3.32 -8.75
N ALA A 15 -3.18 2.10 -8.32
CA ALA A 15 -2.11 1.32 -8.92
C ALA A 15 -2.34 1.01 -10.42
N VAL A 16 -3.60 0.90 -10.85
CA VAL A 16 -3.98 0.56 -12.23
C VAL A 16 -4.18 1.79 -13.10
N THR A 17 -4.72 2.89 -12.55
CA THR A 17 -5.14 4.06 -13.33
C THR A 17 -4.13 5.20 -13.31
N GLU A 18 -3.22 5.26 -12.34
CA GLU A 18 -2.38 6.43 -12.15
C GLU A 18 -1.36 6.61 -13.30
N PRO A 19 -1.31 7.80 -13.95
CA PRO A 19 -0.47 8.02 -15.12
C PRO A 19 1.03 7.90 -14.84
N SER A 20 1.82 7.63 -15.89
CA SER A 20 3.23 7.30 -15.71
C SER A 20 4.12 8.44 -15.17
N TYR A 21 3.66 9.66 -15.37
CA TYR A 21 4.34 10.91 -15.00
C TYR A 21 3.84 11.51 -13.69
N SER A 22 2.87 10.87 -13.01
CA SER A 22 2.33 11.39 -11.75
C SER A 22 3.38 11.45 -10.67
N SER A 23 3.49 12.58 -9.96
CA SER A 23 4.35 12.74 -8.79
C SER A 23 3.80 12.04 -7.54
N LEU A 24 2.53 11.61 -7.58
CA LEU A 24 1.86 10.93 -6.48
C LEU A 24 2.17 9.43 -6.43
N ARG A 25 2.80 8.90 -7.48
CA ARG A 25 3.14 7.48 -7.59
C ARG A 25 4.64 7.26 -7.42
N GLN A 26 4.98 6.08 -6.96
CA GLN A 26 6.32 5.53 -6.97
C GLN A 26 6.26 4.09 -7.50
N VAL A 27 7.21 3.74 -8.37
CA VAL A 27 7.33 2.38 -8.89
C VAL A 27 8.39 1.65 -8.09
N VAL A 28 8.00 0.53 -7.49
CA VAL A 28 8.87 -0.28 -6.64
C VAL A 28 8.95 -1.68 -7.21
N ARG A 29 10.16 -2.12 -7.54
CA ARG A 29 10.40 -3.52 -7.86
C ARG A 29 10.41 -4.35 -6.58
N THR A 30 9.67 -5.46 -6.60
CA THR A 30 9.69 -6.47 -5.53
C THR A 30 10.88 -7.40 -5.72
N PHE A 31 11.39 -7.99 -4.64
CA PHE A 31 12.51 -8.94 -4.69
C PHE A 31 12.09 -10.36 -4.33
N PRO A 32 12.84 -11.40 -4.78
CA PRO A 32 12.58 -12.79 -4.39
C PRO A 32 12.59 -13.05 -2.88
N SER A 33 13.36 -12.25 -2.12
CA SER A 33 13.41 -12.32 -0.65
C SER A 33 12.13 -11.81 0.03
N GLU A 34 11.31 -11.02 -0.68
CA GLU A 34 10.08 -10.40 -0.16
C GLU A 34 8.82 -11.24 -0.47
N ARG A 35 9.00 -12.41 -1.11
CA ARG A 35 7.95 -13.26 -1.68
C ARG A 35 6.86 -13.69 -0.69
N TYR A 36 7.23 -13.94 0.56
CA TYR A 36 6.33 -14.37 1.64
C TYR A 36 6.27 -13.37 2.80
N ASP A 37 6.95 -12.23 2.69
CA ASP A 37 7.01 -11.23 3.75
C ASP A 37 6.79 -9.82 3.18
N LEU A 38 5.52 -9.43 3.14
CA LEU A 38 5.09 -8.11 2.69
C LEU A 38 5.54 -6.99 3.64
N THR A 39 5.86 -7.31 4.90
CA THR A 39 6.31 -6.30 5.87
C THR A 39 7.67 -5.74 5.48
N LEU A 40 8.51 -6.52 4.78
CA LEU A 40 9.79 -6.07 4.23
C LEU A 40 9.58 -5.01 3.15
N VAL A 41 8.63 -5.23 2.24
CA VAL A 41 8.27 -4.25 1.20
C VAL A 41 7.70 -2.99 1.85
N ALA A 42 6.76 -3.13 2.78
CA ALA A 42 6.12 -2.02 3.46
C ALA A 42 7.14 -1.15 4.21
N ARG A 43 8.04 -1.78 4.98
CA ARG A 43 9.12 -1.09 5.69
C ARG A 43 10.09 -0.38 4.73
N ARG A 44 10.43 -1.01 3.60
CA ARG A 44 11.34 -0.43 2.61
C ARG A 44 10.74 0.78 1.89
N VAL A 45 9.45 0.73 1.58
CA VAL A 45 8.76 1.77 0.79
C VAL A 45 8.24 2.91 1.67
N TYR A 46 7.64 2.59 2.82
CA TYR A 46 6.94 3.55 3.66
C TYR A 46 7.61 3.78 5.02
N GLY A 47 8.63 2.99 5.37
CA GLY A 47 9.25 3.04 6.71
C GLY A 47 8.43 2.34 7.80
N ASP A 48 7.25 1.80 7.47
CA ASP A 48 6.31 1.22 8.42
C ASP A 48 5.86 -0.18 7.96
N PRO A 49 6.15 -1.25 8.73
CA PRO A 49 5.72 -2.60 8.39
C PRO A 49 4.19 -2.78 8.46
N GLU A 50 3.43 -1.89 9.10
CA GLU A 50 1.97 -1.99 9.16
C GLU A 50 1.29 -1.63 7.82
N GLU A 51 2.04 -1.06 6.86
CA GLU A 51 1.54 -0.65 5.54
C GLU A 51 1.41 -1.80 4.52
N THR A 52 1.43 -3.05 5.00
CA THR A 52 1.27 -4.25 4.15
C THR A 52 -0.01 -4.22 3.31
N LEU A 53 -1.09 -3.62 3.80
CA LEU A 53 -2.37 -3.60 3.11
C LEU A 53 -2.32 -2.78 1.81
N ALA A 54 -1.49 -1.73 1.77
CA ALA A 54 -1.24 -0.97 0.54
C ALA A 54 -0.46 -1.80 -0.48
N ILE A 55 0.52 -2.59 -0.03
CA ILE A 55 1.31 -3.49 -0.88
C ILE A 55 0.40 -4.58 -1.47
N MET A 56 -0.44 -5.19 -0.64
CA MET A 56 -1.41 -6.19 -1.09
C MET A 56 -2.34 -5.63 -2.17
N ALA A 57 -2.91 -4.44 -1.92
CA ALA A 57 -3.83 -3.80 -2.84
C ALA A 57 -3.19 -3.47 -4.19
N ALA A 58 -1.97 -2.94 -4.18
CA ALA A 58 -1.24 -2.67 -5.42
C ALA A 58 -0.89 -3.96 -6.17
N ALA A 59 -0.42 -4.98 -5.46
CA ALA A 59 -0.09 -6.29 -6.02
C ALA A 59 -1.33 -7.10 -6.47
N GLY A 60 -2.53 -6.70 -6.01
CA GLY A 60 -3.78 -7.42 -6.31
C GLY A 60 -3.95 -8.71 -5.52
N LEU A 61 -3.30 -8.82 -4.36
CA LEU A 61 -3.32 -10.01 -3.51
C LEU A 61 -4.57 -10.03 -2.62
N ALA A 62 -5.40 -11.05 -2.78
CA ALA A 62 -6.63 -11.20 -1.99
C ALA A 62 -6.36 -11.52 -0.51
N THR A 63 -5.23 -12.18 -0.20
CA THR A 63 -4.88 -12.59 1.16
C THR A 63 -3.41 -12.35 1.45
N VAL A 64 -3.06 -12.14 2.72
CA VAL A 64 -1.67 -11.93 3.18
C VAL A 64 -0.76 -13.12 2.92
N ASN A 65 -1.33 -14.33 2.82
CA ASN A 65 -0.58 -15.57 2.57
C ASN A 65 -0.33 -15.82 1.08
N SER A 66 -0.89 -14.98 0.21
CA SER A 66 -0.68 -15.09 -1.22
C SER A 66 0.76 -14.70 -1.58
N GLU A 67 1.35 -15.49 -2.45
CA GLU A 67 2.73 -15.29 -2.88
C GLU A 67 2.88 -14.00 -3.69
N LEU A 68 3.83 -13.14 -3.30
CA LEU A 68 4.21 -11.98 -4.09
C LEU A 68 5.19 -12.40 -5.19
N ILE A 69 4.67 -12.58 -6.40
CA ILE A 69 5.49 -12.80 -7.59
C ILE A 69 6.31 -11.54 -7.88
N GLU A 70 7.55 -11.72 -8.33
CA GLU A 70 8.43 -10.61 -8.71
C GLU A 70 7.78 -9.75 -9.80
N GLN A 71 7.50 -8.50 -9.48
CA GLN A 71 6.85 -7.53 -10.37
C GLN A 71 7.18 -6.09 -9.98
N ASP A 72 6.88 -5.15 -10.88
CA ASP A 72 6.90 -3.73 -10.57
C ASP A 72 5.55 -3.32 -9.99
N LEU A 73 5.56 -2.82 -8.75
CA LEU A 73 4.38 -2.32 -8.07
C LEU A 73 4.29 -0.80 -8.24
N VAL A 74 3.12 -0.34 -8.70
CA VAL A 74 2.76 1.08 -8.66
C VAL A 74 2.11 1.37 -7.31
N LEU A 75 2.79 2.16 -6.51
CA LEU A 75 2.39 2.49 -5.14
C LEU A 75 2.19 4.00 -4.99
N PRO A 76 1.26 4.46 -4.14
CA PRO A 76 1.18 5.87 -3.78
C PRO A 76 2.44 6.29 -3.01
N THR A 77 2.80 7.57 -3.07
CA THR A 77 3.78 8.16 -2.14
C THR A 77 3.24 8.13 -0.71
N LEU A 78 4.11 8.28 0.30
CA LEU A 78 3.69 8.28 1.70
C LEU A 78 2.61 9.34 2.01
N GLU A 79 2.76 10.53 1.43
CA GLU A 79 1.78 11.61 1.57
C GLU A 79 0.43 11.23 0.95
N HIS A 80 0.44 10.68 -0.26
CA HIS A 80 -0.78 10.27 -0.94
C HIS A 80 -1.43 9.05 -0.28
N LEU A 81 -0.63 8.12 0.25
CA LEU A 81 -1.10 6.98 1.03
C LEU A 81 -1.90 7.44 2.27
N ARG A 82 -1.39 8.44 3.00
CA ARG A 82 -2.10 9.04 4.14
C ARG A 82 -3.41 9.69 3.70
N TYR A 83 -3.40 10.43 2.61
CA TYR A 83 -4.61 10.99 2.01
C TYR A 83 -5.64 9.89 1.68
N LEU A 84 -5.22 8.78 1.07
CA LEU A 84 -6.12 7.66 0.76
C LEU A 84 -6.70 7.02 2.03
N LYS A 85 -5.91 6.90 3.10
CA LYS A 85 -6.39 6.42 4.40
C LYS A 85 -7.42 7.35 5.01
N GLU A 86 -7.15 8.65 5.04
CA GLU A 86 -8.08 9.67 5.53
C GLU A 86 -9.38 9.68 4.74
N LYS A 87 -9.30 9.64 3.40
CA LYS A 87 -10.46 9.54 2.50
C LYS A 87 -11.33 8.32 2.82
N CYS A 88 -10.73 7.22 3.27
CA CYS A 88 -11.42 5.98 3.60
C CYS A 88 -11.85 5.87 5.07
N GLY A 89 -11.53 6.84 5.93
CA GLY A 89 -11.83 6.81 7.37
C GLY A 89 -10.84 6.00 8.21
N LEU A 90 -9.69 5.60 7.65
CA LEU A 90 -8.66 4.80 8.35
C LEU A 90 -7.64 5.67 9.12
N SER A 91 -7.92 6.95 9.36
CA SER A 91 -6.99 7.80 10.09
C SER A 91 -6.82 7.29 11.53
N SER A 92 -5.58 6.98 11.88
CA SER A 92 -5.20 6.77 13.28
C SER A 92 -5.45 8.09 14.01
N VAL A 93 -6.42 8.09 14.92
CA VAL A 93 -6.48 9.14 15.94
C VAL A 93 -5.16 9.01 16.71
N THR A 94 -4.19 9.86 16.37
CA THR A 94 -2.98 10.05 17.17
C THR A 94 -3.42 10.27 18.60
N ARG A 95 -3.32 9.24 19.42
CA ARG A 95 -3.64 9.29 20.83
C ARG A 95 -2.45 10.00 21.48
N THR A 96 -2.46 11.33 21.44
CA THR A 96 -1.55 12.16 22.22
C THR A 96 -1.88 11.92 23.69
N VAL A 97 -1.15 10.99 24.30
CA VAL A 97 -1.10 10.88 25.75
C VAL A 97 -0.34 12.12 26.22
N ARG A 98 -1.07 13.07 26.80
CA ARG A 98 -0.50 14.22 27.51
C ARG A 98 0.13 13.76 28.82
#